data_AF-A0A9D3B5M3-F1
#
_entry.id   AF-A0A9D3B5M3-F1
#
_cell.length_a   1.000
_cell.length_b   1.000
_cell.length_c   1.000
_cell.angle_alpha   90.00
_cell.angle_beta   90.00
_cell.angle_gamma   90.00
#
_symmetry.space_group_name_H-M   'P 1'
#
loop_
_entity.id
_entity.type
_entity.pdbx_description
1 polymer ?
#
loop_
_entity_poly.entity_id
_entity_poly.type
_entity_poly.pdbx_seq_one_letter_code
_entity_poly.pdbx_strand_id
1 'polypeptide(L)'
;MMWGMDYSPDGSIWFTEEAYDSIWKFSILDEEYTRMTFPTSGDSLPQKLSVEGSQIVVNDFTGAKLTFLDPAQVGEEVEYYSLPSPIEGSLTGDFAIDSQNNIWYTNWIFQTGGILVKFDQDAYVENTPLNNSTSVYEFPPDLTTPNGIVVGPEGKIWIADTSS
;
A
#
# COMPACT_ATOMS: atom_id res chain seq x y z
N MET A 1 -14.83 1.53 7.42
CA MET A 1 -14.98 0.19 6.79
C MET A 1 -13.66 -0.57 6.92
N MET A 2 -13.66 -1.90 6.83
CA MET A 2 -12.43 -2.69 6.68
C MET A 2 -12.21 -2.98 5.20
N TRP A 3 -11.01 -2.76 4.69
CA TRP A 3 -10.72 -2.83 3.26
C TRP A 3 -9.70 -3.93 2.94
N GLY A 4 -8.63 -4.00 3.71
CA GLY A 4 -7.53 -4.95 3.52
C GLY A 4 -7.38 -5.86 4.74
N MET A 5 -6.99 -7.10 4.47
CA MET A 5 -6.68 -8.09 5.49
C MET A 5 -5.61 -9.05 4.97
N ASP A 6 -4.68 -9.42 5.84
CA ASP A 6 -3.69 -10.46 5.55
C ASP A 6 -3.27 -11.20 6.84
N TYR A 7 -2.59 -12.33 6.69
CA TYR A 7 -2.17 -13.20 7.80
C TYR A 7 -0.64 -13.23 7.94
N SER A 8 -0.15 -13.32 9.16
CA SER A 8 1.27 -13.49 9.45
C SER A 8 1.58 -14.91 9.98
N PRO A 9 2.79 -15.45 9.73
CA PRO A 9 3.18 -16.78 10.21
C PRO A 9 3.16 -16.97 11.74
N ASP A 10 3.14 -15.88 12.51
CA ASP A 10 3.00 -15.89 13.98
C ASP A 10 1.58 -16.20 14.46
N GLY A 11 0.63 -16.43 13.54
CA GLY A 11 -0.77 -16.72 13.87
C GLY A 11 -1.60 -15.46 14.08
N SER A 12 -1.17 -14.32 13.56
CA SER A 12 -1.93 -13.06 13.63
C SER A 12 -2.63 -12.74 12.32
N ILE A 13 -3.78 -12.07 12.43
CA ILE A 13 -4.50 -11.48 11.30
C ILE A 13 -4.39 -9.97 11.41
N TRP A 14 -3.96 -9.34 10.33
CA TRP A 14 -3.81 -7.89 10.21
C TRP A 14 -4.89 -7.33 9.32
N PHE A 15 -5.48 -6.20 9.68
CA PHE A 15 -6.50 -5.55 8.86
C PHE A 15 -6.54 -4.04 9.04
N THR A 16 -6.99 -3.33 8.01
CA THR A 16 -7.13 -1.88 8.01
C THR A 16 -8.49 -1.44 8.53
N GLU A 17 -8.54 -0.27 9.15
CA GLU A 17 -9.77 0.38 9.59
C GLU A 17 -9.76 1.85 9.20
N GLU A 18 -10.66 2.22 8.29
CA GLU A 18 -10.83 3.58 7.79
C GLU A 18 -11.34 4.57 8.85
N ALA A 19 -12.26 4.16 9.72
CA ALA A 19 -13.02 5.13 10.55
C ALA A 19 -12.15 5.89 11.58
N TYR A 20 -10.91 5.47 11.69
CA TYR A 20 -10.04 5.66 12.82
C TYR A 20 -8.58 5.73 12.41
N ASP A 21 -8.29 5.69 11.11
CA ASP A 21 -6.96 5.66 10.52
C ASP A 21 -6.06 4.68 11.26
N SER A 22 -6.39 3.40 11.22
CA SER A 22 -5.75 2.41 12.08
C SER A 22 -5.51 1.08 11.38
N ILE A 23 -4.56 0.34 11.94
CA ILE A 23 -4.32 -1.05 11.62
C ILE A 23 -4.55 -1.86 12.89
N TRP A 24 -5.21 -2.99 12.73
CA TRP A 24 -5.49 -3.91 13.79
C TRP A 24 -4.71 -5.19 13.60
N LYS A 25 -4.29 -5.76 14.72
CA LYS A 25 -3.76 -7.12 14.84
C LYS A 25 -4.74 -7.93 15.68
N PHE A 26 -5.12 -9.10 15.20
CA PHE A 26 -5.83 -10.11 15.98
C PHE A 26 -4.93 -11.33 16.17
N SER A 27 -4.59 -11.67 17.41
CA SER A 27 -3.87 -12.91 17.73
C SER A 27 -4.85 -14.06 17.75
N ILE A 28 -4.70 -15.05 16.87
CA ILE A 28 -5.54 -16.26 16.90
C ILE A 28 -5.25 -17.10 18.15
N LEU A 29 -4.00 -17.08 18.62
CA LEU A 29 -3.58 -17.87 19.78
C LEU A 29 -4.17 -17.33 21.09
N ASP A 30 -4.12 -16.01 21.26
CA ASP A 30 -4.54 -15.35 22.50
C ASP A 30 -6.00 -14.86 22.44
N GLU A 31 -6.60 -14.87 21.24
CA GLU A 31 -7.94 -14.32 20.95
C GLU A 31 -8.07 -12.83 21.29
N GLU A 32 -6.96 -12.09 21.20
CA GLU A 32 -6.87 -10.67 21.56
C GLU A 32 -6.71 -9.76 20.34
N TYR A 33 -7.32 -8.58 20.44
CA TYR A 33 -7.18 -7.49 19.47
C TYR A 33 -6.23 -6.42 19.99
N THR A 34 -5.31 -6.00 19.14
CA THR A 34 -4.44 -4.84 19.36
C THR A 34 -4.65 -3.84 18.23
N ARG A 35 -4.91 -2.58 18.58
CA ARG A 35 -5.02 -1.49 17.62
C ARG A 35 -3.73 -0.68 17.60
N MET A 36 -3.26 -0.36 16.41
CA MET A 36 -2.18 0.60 16.16
C MET A 36 -2.71 1.75 15.32
N THR A 37 -2.33 2.96 15.70
CA THR A 37 -2.61 4.15 14.89
C THR A 37 -1.81 4.06 13.59
N PHE A 38 -2.47 4.32 12.46
CA PHE A 38 -1.80 4.45 11.17
C PHE A 38 -1.14 5.83 11.09
N PRO A 39 0.09 5.95 10.55
CA PRO A 39 0.76 7.23 10.47
C PRO A 39 0.11 8.13 9.40
N THR A 40 -0.55 9.20 9.86
CA THR A 40 -1.23 10.17 9.00
C THR A 40 -0.63 11.57 9.14
N SER A 41 -0.74 12.35 8.06
CA SER A 41 -0.33 13.77 8.02
C SER A 41 -1.43 14.67 7.44
N GLY A 42 -2.64 14.15 7.31
CA GLY A 42 -3.78 14.77 6.60
C GLY A 42 -4.89 13.74 6.39
N ASP A 43 -5.62 13.86 5.27
CA ASP A 43 -6.60 12.86 4.86
C ASP A 43 -5.94 11.49 4.74
N SER A 44 -6.64 10.46 5.23
CA SER A 44 -6.18 9.09 5.16
C SER A 44 -7.35 8.14 4.93
N LEU A 45 -7.05 7.07 4.21
CA LEU A 45 -7.94 5.95 3.97
C LEU A 45 -7.05 4.73 3.73
N PRO A 46 -6.49 4.11 4.78
CA PRO A 46 -5.72 2.88 4.63
C PRO A 46 -6.63 1.77 4.07
N GLN A 47 -6.31 1.26 2.88
CA GLN A 47 -7.15 0.29 2.16
C GLN A 47 -6.55 -1.11 2.16
N LYS A 48 -5.83 -1.52 1.12
CA LYS A 48 -5.14 -2.82 1.06
C LYS A 48 -3.99 -2.83 2.05
N LEU A 49 -3.77 -4.01 2.62
CA LEU A 49 -2.63 -4.36 3.44
C LEU A 49 -2.00 -5.66 2.90
N SER A 50 -0.68 -5.79 2.98
CA SER A 50 0.09 -7.01 2.72
C SER A 50 1.12 -7.18 3.84
N VAL A 51 1.27 -8.40 4.37
CA VAL A 51 2.32 -8.76 5.32
C VAL A 51 3.48 -9.39 4.57
N GLU A 52 4.62 -8.69 4.53
CA GLU A 52 5.84 -9.11 3.86
C GLU A 52 6.94 -9.39 4.88
N GLY A 53 7.03 -10.64 5.35
CA GLY A 53 7.94 -11.01 6.42
C GLY A 53 7.54 -10.32 7.74
N SER A 54 8.38 -9.41 8.25
CA SER A 54 8.05 -8.58 9.42
C SER A 54 7.45 -7.23 9.05
N GLN A 55 7.48 -6.85 7.78
CA GLN A 55 6.99 -5.55 7.32
C GLN A 55 5.52 -5.63 6.94
N ILE A 56 4.78 -4.55 7.16
CA ILE A 56 3.42 -4.38 6.66
C ILE A 56 3.41 -3.25 5.65
N VAL A 57 2.91 -3.53 4.44
CA VAL A 57 2.73 -2.53 3.37
C VAL A 57 1.26 -2.18 3.27
N VAL A 58 0.93 -0.89 3.21
CA VAL A 58 -0.45 -0.39 3.11
C VAL A 58 -0.53 0.72 2.07
N ASN A 59 -1.54 0.70 1.21
CA ASN A 59 -1.89 1.90 0.43
C ASN A 59 -2.81 2.79 1.26
N ASP A 60 -2.42 4.06 1.38
CA ASP A 60 -3.28 5.11 1.89
C ASP A 60 -3.93 5.80 0.69
N PHE A 61 -5.20 5.47 0.47
CA PHE A 61 -5.90 5.80 -0.76
C PHE A 61 -6.08 7.31 -0.92
N THR A 62 -6.61 7.99 0.10
CA THR A 62 -6.79 9.46 0.08
C THR A 62 -5.55 10.21 0.55
N GLY A 63 -4.68 9.59 1.36
CA GLY A 63 -3.38 10.15 1.72
C GLY A 63 -2.34 10.10 0.59
N ALA A 64 -2.70 9.52 -0.57
CA ALA A 64 -1.91 9.52 -1.79
C ALA A 64 -0.48 8.96 -1.59
N LYS A 65 -0.35 7.84 -0.87
CA LYS A 65 0.96 7.24 -0.57
C LYS A 65 0.89 5.71 -0.38
N LEU A 66 2.05 5.07 -0.49
CA LEU A 66 2.30 3.76 0.12
C LEU A 66 3.02 3.96 1.45
N THR A 67 2.65 3.18 2.47
CA THR A 67 3.27 3.23 3.80
C THR A 67 3.77 1.84 4.18
N PHE A 68 4.99 1.82 4.72
CA PHE A 68 5.72 0.63 5.12
C PHE A 68 5.95 0.69 6.61
N LEU A 69 5.49 -0.31 7.35
CA LEU A 69 5.47 -0.33 8.80
C LEU A 69 6.33 -1.49 9.30
N ASP A 70 7.09 -1.27 10.37
CA ASP A 70 7.76 -2.32 11.13
C ASP A 70 7.09 -2.45 12.52
N PRO A 71 6.05 -3.29 12.66
CA PRO A 71 5.35 -3.50 13.93
C PRO A 71 6.11 -4.41 14.90
N ALA A 72 7.24 -5.02 14.51
CA ALA A 72 7.97 -5.97 15.36
C ALA A 72 8.85 -5.28 16.42
N GLN A 73 9.04 -3.97 16.33
CA GLN A 73 9.86 -3.21 17.28
C GLN A 73 9.15 -3.09 18.64
N VAL A 74 9.94 -3.22 19.71
CA VAL A 74 9.47 -3.04 21.09
C VAL A 74 9.47 -1.54 21.42
N GLY A 75 8.31 -0.91 21.34
CA GLY A 75 8.09 0.53 21.62
C GLY A 75 6.61 0.91 21.58
N GLU A 76 6.26 2.14 21.97
CA GLU A 76 4.87 2.64 21.90
C GLU A 76 4.46 3.07 20.48
N GLU A 77 5.42 3.47 19.63
CA GLU A 77 5.17 3.92 18.26
C GLU A 77 5.77 2.95 17.23
N VAL A 78 4.99 2.65 16.19
CA VAL A 78 5.41 1.80 15.07
C VAL A 78 6.35 2.60 14.16
N GLU A 79 7.55 2.08 13.88
CA GLU A 79 8.45 2.69 12.89
C GLU A 79 7.87 2.54 11.49
N TYR A 80 8.02 3.59 10.67
CA TYR A 80 7.48 3.59 9.32
C TYR A 80 8.23 4.53 8.39
N TYR A 81 8.09 4.26 7.10
CA TYR A 81 8.34 5.24 6.05
C TYR A 81 7.18 5.26 5.06
N SER A 82 7.10 6.31 4.24
CA SER A 82 6.06 6.44 3.23
C SER A 82 6.62 6.93 1.92
N LEU A 83 6.04 6.44 0.83
CA LEU A 83 6.32 6.83 -0.53
C LEU A 83 5.12 7.64 -1.04
N PRO A 84 5.23 8.98 -1.11
CA PRO A 84 4.16 9.78 -1.67
C PRO A 84 3.97 9.45 -3.15
N SER A 85 2.74 9.61 -3.63
CA SER A 85 2.44 9.54 -5.05
C SER A 85 3.31 10.55 -5.81
N PRO A 86 3.85 10.17 -6.98
CA PRO A 86 4.57 11.12 -7.84
C PRO A 86 3.61 12.09 -8.55
N ILE A 87 2.28 11.93 -8.41
CA ILE A 87 1.27 12.84 -8.95
C ILE A 87 0.53 13.55 -7.80
N GLU A 88 0.66 14.87 -7.75
CA GLU A 88 -0.06 15.72 -6.80
C GLU A 88 -1.59 15.62 -7.00
N GLY A 89 -2.33 15.47 -5.89
CA GLY A 89 -3.79 15.37 -5.91
C GLY A 89 -4.35 14.05 -6.46
N SER A 90 -3.49 13.07 -6.73
CA SER A 90 -3.90 11.71 -7.08
C SER A 90 -4.35 10.91 -5.86
N LEU A 91 -5.04 9.80 -6.13
CA LEU A 91 -5.31 8.74 -5.18
C LEU A 91 -4.28 7.62 -5.38
N THR A 92 -3.94 6.88 -4.32
CA THR A 92 -3.13 5.67 -4.43
C THR A 92 -4.05 4.47 -4.37
N GLY A 93 -4.29 3.85 -5.52
CA GLY A 93 -5.09 2.63 -5.62
C GLY A 93 -4.36 1.42 -5.01
N ASP A 94 -4.78 0.25 -5.43
CA ASP A 94 -4.24 -0.99 -4.93
C ASP A 94 -2.77 -1.22 -5.33
N PHE A 95 -2.11 -2.18 -4.69
CA PHE A 95 -0.73 -2.56 -4.99
C PHE A 95 -0.52 -4.07 -5.06
N ALA A 96 0.50 -4.52 -5.78
CA ALA A 96 0.91 -5.91 -5.87
C ALA A 96 2.44 -6.02 -5.84
N ILE A 97 2.95 -7.07 -5.19
CA ILE A 97 4.38 -7.31 -5.01
C ILE A 97 4.80 -8.46 -5.90
N ASP A 98 5.83 -8.26 -6.72
CA ASP A 98 6.34 -9.29 -7.62
C ASP A 98 7.47 -10.13 -6.98
N SER A 99 7.85 -11.21 -7.64
CA SER A 99 8.89 -12.13 -7.15
C SER A 99 10.31 -11.54 -7.16
N GLN A 100 10.50 -10.31 -7.62
CA GLN A 100 11.75 -9.56 -7.54
C GLN A 100 11.66 -8.41 -6.52
N ASN A 101 10.72 -8.48 -5.57
CA ASN A 101 10.50 -7.48 -4.55
C ASN A 101 10.18 -6.07 -5.09
N ASN A 102 9.61 -5.99 -6.30
CA ASN A 102 9.07 -4.73 -6.80
C ASN A 102 7.61 -4.60 -6.40
N ILE A 103 7.23 -3.39 -6.03
CA ILE A 103 5.85 -3.02 -5.72
C ILE A 103 5.27 -2.26 -6.90
N TRP A 104 4.23 -2.83 -7.48
CA TRP A 104 3.44 -2.25 -8.54
C TRP A 104 2.19 -1.65 -7.94
N TYR A 105 1.92 -0.38 -8.20
CA TYR A 105 0.75 0.31 -7.65
C TYR A 105 0.23 1.36 -8.60
N THR A 106 -1.05 1.71 -8.46
CA THR A 106 -1.70 2.66 -9.34
C THR A 106 -1.83 4.01 -8.64
N ASN A 107 -1.57 5.08 -9.39
CA ASN A 107 -1.92 6.43 -8.96
C ASN A 107 -2.81 7.07 -10.02
N TRP A 108 -3.91 7.67 -9.62
CA TRP A 108 -4.85 8.24 -10.58
C TRP A 108 -5.61 9.44 -10.01
N ILE A 109 -6.00 10.34 -10.89
CA ILE A 109 -6.86 11.48 -10.60
C ILE A 109 -8.22 11.20 -11.24
N PHE A 110 -9.29 11.31 -10.46
CA PHE A 110 -10.65 11.04 -10.92
C PHE A 110 -10.96 11.78 -12.23
N GLN A 111 -11.42 11.03 -13.24
CA GLN A 111 -11.77 11.54 -14.58
C GLN A 111 -10.62 12.20 -15.38
N THR A 112 -9.37 12.09 -14.92
CA THR A 112 -8.20 12.67 -15.63
C THR A 112 -7.27 11.58 -16.17
N GLY A 113 -7.20 10.43 -15.50
CA GLY A 113 -6.31 9.32 -15.84
C GLY A 113 -5.31 9.05 -14.72
N GLY A 114 -4.27 8.26 -15.02
CA GLY A 114 -3.30 7.88 -14.01
C GLY A 114 -2.06 7.20 -14.58
N ILE A 115 -1.26 6.67 -13.67
CA ILE A 115 -0.01 5.99 -13.94
C ILE A 115 0.06 4.66 -13.19
N LEU A 116 0.80 3.73 -13.76
CA LEU A 116 1.38 2.59 -13.05
C LEU A 116 2.75 3.00 -12.54
N VAL A 117 2.99 2.79 -11.26
CA VAL A 117 4.30 2.95 -10.66
C VAL A 117 4.88 1.58 -10.34
N LYS A 118 6.15 1.39 -10.68
CA LYS A 118 6.97 0.27 -10.23
C LYS A 118 8.01 0.82 -9.26
N PHE A 119 8.00 0.35 -8.02
CA PHE A 119 8.99 0.66 -7.00
C PHE A 119 9.87 -0.56 -6.72
N ASP A 120 11.18 -0.41 -6.91
CA ASP A 120 12.19 -1.41 -6.57
C ASP A 120 12.60 -1.22 -5.11
N GLN A 121 12.09 -2.10 -4.24
CA GLN A 121 12.30 -1.97 -2.80
C GLN A 121 13.75 -2.30 -2.41
N ASP A 122 14.43 -3.18 -3.15
CA ASP A 122 15.82 -3.56 -2.88
C ASP A 122 16.80 -2.43 -3.25
N ALA A 123 16.44 -1.60 -4.23
CA ALA A 123 17.19 -0.40 -4.61
C ALA A 123 16.89 0.83 -3.72
N TYR A 124 15.89 0.75 -2.83
CA TYR A 124 15.51 1.88 -2.00
C TYR A 124 16.55 2.18 -0.93
N VAL A 125 17.00 3.43 -0.90
CA VAL A 125 17.83 3.97 0.17
C VAL A 125 17.11 5.18 0.72
N GLU A 126 16.83 5.15 2.01
CA GLU A 126 16.18 6.26 2.71
C GLU A 126 16.96 7.56 2.49
N ASN A 127 16.25 8.69 2.36
CA ASN A 127 16.82 10.02 2.10
C ASN A 127 17.55 10.16 0.75
N THR A 128 17.35 9.23 -0.19
CA THR A 128 17.78 9.39 -1.59
C THR A 128 16.60 9.76 -2.49
N PRO A 129 16.86 10.38 -3.67
CA PRO A 129 15.80 10.66 -4.62
C PRO A 129 15.02 9.40 -5.03
N LEU A 130 13.69 9.44 -4.88
CA LEU A 130 12.80 8.31 -5.15
C LEU A 130 12.87 7.82 -6.61
N ASN A 131 13.21 8.71 -7.55
CA ASN A 131 13.40 8.37 -8.96
C ASN A 131 14.55 7.36 -9.22
N ASN A 132 15.43 7.13 -8.24
CA ASN A 132 16.47 6.09 -8.35
C ASN A 132 15.91 4.67 -8.15
N SER A 133 14.75 4.53 -7.51
CA SER A 133 14.08 3.25 -7.20
C SER A 133 12.69 3.16 -7.80
N THR A 134 12.27 4.11 -8.64
CA THR A 134 10.93 4.12 -9.25
C THR A 134 10.96 4.23 -10.75
N SER A 135 10.05 3.52 -11.41
CA SER A 135 9.70 3.67 -12.82
C SER A 135 8.22 3.96 -12.95
N VAL A 136 7.85 4.88 -13.85
CA VAL A 136 6.47 5.35 -14.04
C VAL A 136 6.03 5.08 -15.47
N TYR A 137 4.80 4.60 -15.63
CA TYR A 137 4.17 4.29 -16.90
C TYR A 137 2.79 4.94 -16.99
N GLU A 138 2.58 5.79 -17.98
CA GLU A 138 1.28 6.42 -18.23
C GLU A 138 0.23 5.38 -18.64
N PHE A 139 -0.96 5.48 -18.07
CA PHE A 139 -2.09 4.69 -18.52
C PHE A 139 -2.70 5.23 -19.81
N PRO A 140 -3.41 4.38 -20.58
CA PRO A 140 -4.32 4.84 -21.62
C PRO A 140 -5.32 5.88 -21.09
N PRO A 141 -5.72 6.89 -21.88
CA PRO A 141 -6.62 7.96 -21.42
C PRO A 141 -8.00 7.50 -20.96
N ASP A 142 -8.44 6.31 -21.38
CA ASP A 142 -9.72 5.70 -21.03
C ASP A 142 -9.67 4.91 -19.70
N LEU A 143 -8.48 4.73 -19.11
CA LEU A 143 -8.32 4.08 -17.81
C LEU A 143 -8.38 5.13 -16.68
N THR A 144 -9.57 5.35 -16.13
CA THR A 144 -9.85 6.54 -15.29
C THR A 144 -9.97 6.27 -13.80
N THR A 145 -10.21 5.02 -13.38
CA THR A 145 -10.17 4.61 -11.97
C THR A 145 -9.52 3.22 -11.78
N PRO A 146 -8.24 3.06 -12.16
CA PRO A 146 -7.51 1.81 -12.03
C PRO A 146 -7.27 1.46 -10.56
N ASN A 147 -8.23 0.78 -9.93
CA ASN A 147 -8.22 0.53 -8.50
C ASN A 147 -7.67 -0.84 -8.13
N GLY A 148 -7.87 -1.89 -8.94
CA GLY A 148 -7.35 -3.22 -8.63
C GLY A 148 -6.07 -3.53 -9.37
N ILE A 149 -5.13 -4.24 -8.74
CA ILE A 149 -3.89 -4.69 -9.38
C ILE A 149 -3.43 -6.06 -8.84
N VAL A 150 -2.89 -6.90 -9.71
CA VAL A 150 -2.29 -8.20 -9.33
C VAL A 150 -1.14 -8.58 -10.24
N VAL A 151 -0.12 -9.23 -9.67
CA VAL A 151 0.93 -9.90 -10.45
C VAL A 151 0.40 -11.26 -10.90
N GLY A 152 0.23 -11.41 -12.21
CA GLY A 152 -0.18 -12.64 -12.85
C GLY A 152 1.00 -13.52 -13.29
N PRO A 153 0.70 -14.60 -14.04
CA PRO A 153 1.73 -15.49 -14.57
C PRO A 153 2.78 -14.75 -15.39
N GLU A 154 4.03 -15.23 -15.32
CA GLU A 154 5.18 -14.66 -16.03
C GLU A 154 5.49 -13.19 -15.65
N GLY A 155 5.02 -12.72 -14.49
CA GLY A 155 5.25 -11.35 -14.01
C GLY A 155 4.39 -10.30 -14.71
N LYS A 156 3.33 -10.68 -15.42
CA LYS A 156 2.41 -9.74 -16.08
C LYS A 156 1.56 -9.02 -15.04
N ILE A 157 1.46 -7.71 -15.15
CA ILE A 157 0.63 -6.90 -14.26
C ILE A 157 -0.77 -6.78 -14.85
N TRP A 158 -1.77 -7.21 -14.08
CA TRP A 158 -3.19 -7.09 -14.44
C TRP A 158 -3.84 -6.01 -13.60
N ILE A 159 -4.61 -5.14 -14.24
CA ILE A 159 -5.22 -3.97 -13.61
C ILE A 159 -6.72 -3.98 -13.90
N ALA A 160 -7.52 -3.64 -12.90
CA ALA A 160 -8.96 -3.48 -13.02
C ALA A 160 -9.33 -2.00 -12.90
N ASP A 161 -10.01 -1.47 -13.92
CA ASP A 161 -10.69 -0.18 -13.83
C ASP A 161 -12.07 -0.37 -13.20
N THR A 162 -12.36 0.42 -12.17
CA THR A 162 -13.63 0.32 -11.42
C THR A 162 -14.67 1.35 -11.84
N SER A 163 -14.40 2.13 -12.89
CA SER A 163 -15.34 3.12 -13.40
C SER A 163 -16.43 2.41 -14.17
N SER A 164 -17.68 2.76 -13.91
CA SER A 164 -18.86 2.29 -14.65
C SER A 164 -19.23 3.24 -15.79
#